data_AF-A0A956M5M9-F1
#
_entry.id   AF-A0A956M5M9-F1
#
_cell.length_a   1.000
_cell.length_b   1.000
_cell.length_c   1.000
_cell.angle_alpha   90.00
_cell.angle_beta   90.00
_cell.angle_gamma   90.00
#
_symmetry.space_group_name_H-M   'P 1'
#
loop_
_entity.id
_entity.type
_entity.pdbx_description
1 polymer ?
#
loop_
_entity_poly.entity_id
_entity_poly.type
_entity_poly.pdbx_seq_one_letter_code
_entity_poly.pdbx_strand_id
1 'polypeptide(L)'
;MHRVIKEIQGYRFTICKAFLITIAIIAVPALSASLIRIRDIGWRPVMGIHIFIAVVLWSFAFLRNRIPYVYQAGFIVFMFLAIGVGGLYQFGLIAGGIVFLTAAAPIATIFFGGRTGIAILVFSLLCAALFGVFTVSGGLLHDFDIASYALAPSSWLTSVFGWALTSTALTVSLHVFNGKLIKALIISQERADELNEQKLILQQTIAEKEKALTEIRTLQGIIPICSYCHRIRSDEGAWSRLEAYISKHSEAKFSHSICPECEVRARKDLGLEAE
;
A
#
# COMPACT_ATOMS: atom_id res chain seq x y z
N MET A 1 5.18 -5.40 -5.96
CA MET A 1 4.08 -5.98 -5.14
C MET A 1 4.58 -6.66 -3.85
N HIS A 2 5.54 -7.59 -3.90
CA HIS A 2 6.03 -8.33 -2.72
C HIS A 2 6.57 -7.45 -1.57
N ARG A 3 7.36 -6.40 -1.89
CA ARG A 3 7.93 -5.46 -0.90
C ARG A 3 6.85 -4.69 -0.12
N VAL A 4 5.82 -4.21 -0.81
CA VAL A 4 4.68 -3.48 -0.23
C VAL A 4 3.87 -4.40 0.71
N ILE A 5 3.65 -5.65 0.32
CA ILE A 5 2.95 -6.63 1.17
C ILE A 5 3.71 -6.86 2.48
N LYS A 6 5.05 -6.97 2.42
CA LYS A 6 5.91 -7.16 3.60
C LYS A 6 5.87 -5.95 4.54
N GLU A 7 5.85 -4.72 4.00
CA GLU A 7 5.71 -3.49 4.78
C GLU A 7 4.35 -3.40 5.49
N ILE A 8 3.26 -3.71 4.77
CA ILE A 8 1.91 -3.77 5.34
C ILE A 8 1.83 -4.79 6.48
N GLN A 9 2.42 -5.97 6.31
CA GLN A 9 2.49 -6.99 7.37
C GLN A 9 3.28 -6.49 8.58
N GLY A 10 4.37 -5.76 8.36
CA GLY A 10 5.14 -5.10 9.43
C GLY A 10 4.29 -4.12 10.24
N TYR A 11 3.51 -3.26 9.58
CA TYR A 11 2.62 -2.31 10.26
C TYR A 11 1.54 -3.01 11.07
N ARG A 12 0.87 -4.01 10.49
CA ARG A 12 -0.16 -4.80 11.18
C ARG A 12 0.38 -5.49 12.42
N PHE A 13 1.62 -5.99 12.36
CA PHE A 13 2.28 -6.60 13.50
C PHE A 13 2.55 -5.59 14.64
N THR A 14 3.03 -4.38 14.32
CA THR A 14 3.22 -3.33 15.32
C THR A 14 1.91 -2.92 15.98
N ILE A 15 0.84 -2.73 15.19
CA ILE A 15 -0.49 -2.38 15.70
C ILE A 15 -1.00 -3.49 16.63
N CYS A 16 -0.89 -4.76 16.22
CA CYS A 16 -1.32 -5.90 17.01
C CYS A 16 -0.60 -5.99 18.36
N LYS A 17 0.71 -5.72 18.42
CA LYS A 17 1.44 -5.71 19.69
C LYS A 17 1.01 -4.59 20.62
N ALA A 18 0.89 -3.37 20.10
CA ALA A 18 0.43 -2.23 20.89
C ALA A 18 -0.96 -2.52 21.45
N PHE A 19 -1.85 -3.01 20.59
CA PHE A 19 -3.20 -3.42 20.96
C PHE A 19 -3.20 -4.43 22.10
N LEU A 20 -2.44 -5.52 21.95
CA LEU A 20 -2.43 -6.64 22.88
C LEU A 20 -1.96 -6.21 24.29
N ILE A 21 -0.97 -5.31 24.37
CA ILE A 21 -0.53 -4.74 25.65
C ILE A 21 -1.60 -3.83 26.24
N THR A 22 -2.18 -2.92 25.44
CA THR A 22 -3.22 -2.00 25.89
C THR A 22 -4.43 -2.75 26.47
N ILE A 23 -4.94 -3.76 25.76
CA ILE A 23 -6.07 -4.54 26.25
C ILE A 23 -5.70 -5.39 27.49
N ALA A 24 -4.46 -5.89 27.61
CA ALA A 24 -4.05 -6.68 28.76
C ALA A 24 -4.04 -5.83 30.04
N ILE A 25 -3.62 -4.57 29.96
CA ILE A 25 -3.64 -3.62 31.07
C ILE A 25 -5.09 -3.28 31.45
N ILE A 26 -5.93 -2.95 30.48
CA ILE A 26 -7.33 -2.57 30.72
C ILE A 26 -8.18 -3.77 31.17
N ALA A 27 -7.81 -5.00 30.80
CA ALA A 27 -8.50 -6.21 31.20
C ALA A 27 -8.44 -6.46 32.72
N VAL A 28 -7.45 -5.93 33.43
CA VAL A 28 -7.34 -6.09 34.89
C VAL A 28 -8.52 -5.46 35.63
N PRO A 29 -8.80 -4.15 35.52
CA PRO A 29 -9.98 -3.56 36.15
C PRO A 29 -11.29 -4.12 35.59
N ALA A 30 -11.35 -4.49 34.30
CA ALA A 30 -12.54 -5.11 33.71
C ALA A 30 -12.87 -6.49 34.32
N LEU A 31 -11.85 -7.33 34.53
CA LEU A 31 -12.01 -8.63 35.18
C LEU A 31 -12.43 -8.46 36.64
N SER A 32 -11.78 -7.55 37.37
CA SER A 32 -12.15 -7.23 38.76
C SER A 32 -13.61 -6.80 38.86
N ALA A 33 -14.07 -5.89 37.98
CA ALA A 33 -15.46 -5.48 37.92
C ALA A 33 -16.40 -6.67 37.63
N SER A 34 -16.02 -7.55 36.71
CA SER A 34 -16.80 -8.75 36.41
C SER A 34 -16.92 -9.72 37.60
N LEU A 35 -15.86 -9.89 38.40
CA LEU A 35 -15.83 -10.81 39.54
C LEU A 35 -16.54 -10.24 40.78
N ILE A 36 -16.54 -8.92 40.97
CA ILE A 36 -17.28 -8.29 42.07
C ILE A 36 -18.79 -8.62 42.00
N ARG A 37 -19.32 -8.79 40.78
CA ARG A 37 -20.73 -9.17 40.53
C ARG A 37 -21.14 -10.52 41.13
N ILE A 38 -20.19 -11.37 41.53
CA ILE A 38 -20.50 -12.64 42.24
C ILE A 38 -21.36 -12.37 43.49
N ARG A 39 -21.19 -11.19 44.12
CA ARG A 39 -21.97 -10.79 45.29
C ARG A 39 -23.46 -10.53 44.99
N ASP A 40 -23.76 -10.11 43.77
CA ASP A 40 -25.11 -9.68 43.38
C ASP A 40 -25.90 -10.79 42.67
N ILE A 41 -25.23 -11.55 41.79
CA ILE A 41 -25.87 -12.53 40.89
C ILE A 41 -25.31 -13.96 41.03
N GLY A 42 -24.41 -14.18 42.00
CA GLY A 42 -23.71 -15.45 42.17
C GLY A 42 -22.68 -15.73 41.07
N TRP A 43 -22.06 -16.91 41.16
CA TRP A 43 -21.13 -17.36 40.13
C TRP A 43 -21.86 -17.69 38.83
N ARG A 44 -21.39 -17.14 37.71
CA ARG A 44 -21.90 -17.43 36.37
C ARG A 44 -20.79 -17.98 35.47
N PRO A 45 -21.07 -18.96 34.59
CA PRO A 45 -20.05 -19.57 33.71
C PRO A 45 -19.20 -18.56 32.92
N VAL A 46 -19.80 -17.45 32.50
CA VAL A 46 -19.12 -16.33 31.81
C VAL A 46 -17.95 -15.74 32.60
N MET A 47 -17.98 -15.77 33.93
CA MET A 47 -16.88 -15.29 34.77
C MET A 47 -15.66 -16.21 34.67
N GLY A 48 -15.88 -17.53 34.59
CA GLY A 48 -14.82 -18.50 34.30
C GLY A 48 -14.18 -18.26 32.93
N ILE A 49 -15.00 -17.96 31.92
CA ILE A 49 -14.53 -17.57 30.58
C ILE A 49 -13.66 -16.31 30.65
N HIS A 50 -14.08 -15.28 31.40
CA HIS A 50 -13.30 -14.05 31.58
C HIS A 50 -11.94 -14.31 32.25
N ILE A 51 -11.89 -15.14 33.29
CA ILE A 51 -10.62 -15.51 33.95
C ILE A 51 -9.70 -16.24 32.96
N PHE A 52 -10.21 -17.25 32.26
CA PHE A 52 -9.44 -18.01 31.29
C PHE A 52 -8.89 -17.10 30.18
N ILE A 53 -9.73 -16.25 29.61
CA ILE A 53 -9.34 -15.27 28.60
C ILE A 53 -8.26 -14.33 29.13
N ALA A 54 -8.38 -13.81 30.35
CA ALA A 54 -7.40 -12.91 30.92
C ALA A 54 -6.03 -13.58 31.09
N VAL A 55 -6.00 -14.84 31.53
CA VAL A 55 -4.76 -15.62 31.65
C VAL A 55 -4.10 -15.83 30.28
N VAL A 56 -4.88 -16.22 29.27
CA VAL A 56 -4.37 -16.40 27.90
C VAL A 56 -3.90 -15.06 27.32
N LEU A 57 -4.64 -13.98 27.55
CA LEU A 57 -4.29 -12.64 27.08
C LEU A 57 -2.94 -12.17 27.65
N TRP A 58 -2.72 -12.33 28.95
CA TRP A 58 -1.44 -12.01 29.57
C TRP A 58 -0.32 -12.92 29.07
N SER A 59 -0.59 -14.21 28.86
CA SER A 59 0.39 -15.12 28.26
C SER A 59 0.82 -14.65 26.86
N PHE A 60 -0.14 -14.24 26.03
CA PHE A 60 0.15 -13.66 24.72
C PHE A 60 0.90 -12.33 24.84
N ALA A 61 0.62 -11.51 25.86
CA ALA A 61 1.29 -10.22 26.08
C ALA A 61 2.78 -10.41 26.43
N PHE A 62 3.09 -11.37 27.30
CA PHE A 62 4.46 -11.71 27.64
C PHE A 62 5.21 -12.37 26.47
N LEU A 63 4.55 -13.29 25.76
CA LEU A 63 5.13 -14.05 24.65
C LEU A 63 4.99 -13.39 23.28
N ARG A 64 4.56 -12.12 23.21
CA ARG A 64 4.25 -11.38 21.97
C ARG A 64 5.38 -11.30 20.94
N ASN A 65 6.63 -11.53 21.36
CA ASN A 65 7.78 -11.54 20.45
C ASN A 65 8.09 -12.94 19.89
N ARG A 66 7.52 -13.99 20.48
CA ARG A 66 7.68 -15.40 20.08
C ARG A 66 6.48 -15.93 19.30
N ILE A 67 5.28 -15.42 19.57
CA ILE A 67 4.04 -15.88 18.93
C ILE A 67 3.90 -15.24 17.54
N PRO A 68 3.60 -16.00 16.47
CA PRO A 68 3.34 -15.44 15.15
C PRO A 68 2.13 -14.51 15.11
N TYR A 69 2.19 -13.49 14.26
CA TYR A 69 1.16 -12.47 14.09
C TYR A 69 -0.27 -13.02 13.96
N VAL A 70 -0.46 -14.04 13.12
CA VAL A 70 -1.78 -14.60 12.82
C VAL A 70 -2.47 -15.13 14.08
N TYR A 71 -1.72 -15.77 14.97
CA TYR A 71 -2.26 -16.29 16.23
C TYR A 71 -2.59 -15.16 17.21
N GLN A 72 -1.77 -14.11 17.27
CA GLN A 72 -2.05 -12.96 18.13
C GLN A 72 -3.33 -12.24 17.71
N ALA A 73 -3.43 -11.90 16.42
CA ALA A 73 -4.59 -11.23 15.86
C ALA A 73 -5.84 -12.12 15.94
N GLY A 74 -5.69 -13.43 15.68
CA GLY A 74 -6.78 -14.39 15.75
C GLY A 74 -7.33 -14.53 17.17
N PHE A 75 -6.44 -14.62 18.17
CA PHE A 75 -6.83 -14.65 19.57
C PHE A 75 -7.59 -13.40 19.99
N ILE A 76 -7.14 -12.21 19.57
CA ILE A 76 -7.83 -10.95 19.87
C ILE A 76 -9.27 -10.97 19.34
N VAL A 77 -9.47 -11.35 18.07
CA VAL A 77 -10.81 -11.40 17.46
C VAL A 77 -11.67 -12.45 18.15
N PHE A 78 -11.12 -13.65 18.38
CA PHE A 78 -11.81 -14.72 19.10
C PHE A 78 -12.25 -14.30 20.50
N MET A 79 -11.37 -13.61 21.24
CA MET A 79 -11.66 -13.11 22.58
C MET A 79 -12.89 -12.20 22.59
N PHE A 80 -12.96 -11.22 21.69
CA PHE A 80 -14.08 -10.30 21.60
C PHE A 80 -15.38 -11.04 21.24
N LEU A 81 -15.32 -12.01 20.34
CA LEU A 81 -16.47 -12.85 20.02
C LEU A 81 -16.92 -13.72 21.20
N ALA A 82 -15.98 -14.38 21.89
CA ALA A 82 -16.29 -15.25 23.02
C ALA A 82 -16.93 -14.47 24.18
N ILE A 83 -16.39 -13.29 24.51
CA ILE A 83 -16.98 -12.39 25.52
C ILE A 83 -18.35 -11.88 25.07
N GLY A 84 -18.48 -11.47 23.80
CA GLY A 84 -19.73 -10.93 23.27
C GLY A 84 -20.85 -11.95 23.22
N VAL A 85 -20.58 -13.14 22.68
CA VAL A 85 -21.52 -14.28 22.61
C VAL A 85 -21.85 -14.78 24.01
N GLY A 86 -20.83 -14.97 24.88
CA GLY A 86 -21.05 -15.40 26.26
C GLY A 86 -21.90 -14.41 27.06
N GLY A 87 -21.71 -13.11 26.83
CA GLY A 87 -22.52 -12.05 27.43
C GLY A 87 -23.98 -12.09 26.97
N LEU A 88 -24.23 -12.25 25.67
CA LEU A 88 -25.59 -12.40 25.13
C LEU A 88 -26.29 -13.65 25.66
N TYR A 89 -25.59 -14.79 25.66
CA TYR A 89 -26.14 -16.04 26.17
C TYR A 89 -26.50 -15.95 27.66
N GLN A 90 -25.63 -15.37 28.50
CA GLN A 90 -25.86 -15.38 29.94
C GLN A 90 -26.85 -14.30 30.39
N PHE A 91 -26.82 -13.11 29.76
CA PHE A 91 -27.49 -11.91 30.28
C PHE A 91 -28.38 -11.19 29.25
N GLY A 92 -28.48 -11.70 28.02
CA GLY A 92 -29.28 -11.10 26.96
C GLY A 92 -28.83 -9.68 26.59
N LEU A 93 -29.79 -8.83 26.22
CA LEU A 93 -29.57 -7.43 25.82
C LEU A 93 -29.14 -6.52 26.96
N ILE A 94 -29.33 -6.94 28.21
CA ILE A 94 -29.09 -6.12 29.41
C ILE A 94 -27.59 -6.10 29.75
N ALA A 95 -26.80 -7.03 29.21
CA ALA A 95 -25.35 -6.97 29.30
C ALA A 95 -24.72 -6.11 28.20
N GLY A 96 -23.54 -5.57 28.52
CA GLY A 96 -22.65 -4.91 27.56
C GLY A 96 -21.98 -5.86 26.54
N GLY A 97 -22.42 -7.12 26.40
CA GLY A 97 -21.83 -8.12 25.49
C GLY A 97 -21.86 -7.68 24.02
N ILE A 98 -22.91 -6.97 23.61
CA ILE A 98 -23.05 -6.40 22.26
C ILE A 98 -21.84 -5.53 21.89
N VAL A 99 -21.26 -4.81 22.84
CA VAL A 99 -20.16 -3.89 22.54
C VAL A 99 -18.88 -4.62 22.14
N PHE A 100 -18.69 -5.86 22.61
CA PHE A 100 -17.59 -6.69 22.16
C PHE A 100 -17.84 -7.25 20.75
N LEU A 101 -19.09 -7.61 20.43
CA LEU A 101 -19.48 -8.06 19.08
C LEU A 101 -19.38 -6.96 18.03
N THR A 102 -19.75 -5.72 18.39
CA THR A 102 -19.64 -4.57 17.49
C THR A 102 -18.18 -4.18 17.25
N ALA A 103 -17.32 -4.29 18.27
CA ALA A 103 -15.89 -4.02 18.13
C ALA A 103 -15.13 -5.11 17.36
N ALA A 104 -15.59 -6.37 17.37
CA ALA A 104 -14.90 -7.49 16.74
C ALA A 104 -14.68 -7.30 15.22
N ALA A 105 -15.67 -6.79 14.49
CA ALA A 105 -15.58 -6.63 13.03
C ALA A 105 -14.60 -5.54 12.57
N PRO A 106 -14.59 -4.31 13.13
CA PRO A 106 -13.55 -3.33 12.85
C PRO A 106 -12.14 -3.84 13.19
N ILE A 107 -11.97 -4.53 14.32
CA ILE A 107 -10.68 -5.11 14.71
C ILE A 107 -10.23 -6.18 13.69
N ALA A 108 -11.13 -7.07 13.29
CA ALA A 108 -10.86 -8.07 12.27
C ALA A 108 -10.53 -7.44 10.91
N THR A 109 -11.17 -6.31 10.57
CA THR A 109 -10.87 -5.54 9.35
C THR A 109 -9.44 -5.01 9.35
N ILE A 110 -9.00 -4.44 10.47
CA ILE A 110 -7.66 -3.87 10.61
C ILE A 110 -6.59 -4.97 10.47
N PHE A 111 -6.81 -6.14 11.08
CA PHE A 111 -5.82 -7.21 11.10
C PHE A 111 -5.85 -8.13 9.88
N PHE A 112 -7.03 -8.58 9.46
CA PHE A 112 -7.18 -9.57 8.39
C PHE A 112 -7.67 -8.98 7.07
N GLY A 113 -8.19 -7.76 7.08
CA GLY A 113 -8.71 -7.06 5.90
C GLY A 113 -10.23 -7.11 5.79
N GLY A 114 -10.76 -6.39 4.79
CA GLY A 114 -12.21 -6.13 4.65
C GLY A 114 -13.08 -7.37 4.54
N ARG A 115 -12.64 -8.41 3.80
CA ARG A 115 -13.43 -9.64 3.63
C ARG A 115 -13.68 -10.36 4.96
N THR A 116 -12.63 -10.53 5.77
CA THR A 116 -12.75 -11.11 7.10
C THR A 116 -13.56 -10.22 8.03
N GLY A 117 -13.36 -8.89 7.96
CA GLY A 117 -14.17 -7.93 8.69
C GLY A 117 -15.68 -8.07 8.44
N ILE A 118 -16.07 -8.15 7.16
CA ILE A 118 -17.47 -8.34 6.75
C ILE A 118 -17.99 -9.69 7.25
N ALA A 119 -17.21 -10.77 7.12
CA ALA A 119 -17.63 -12.08 7.62
C ALA A 119 -17.88 -12.07 9.13
N ILE A 120 -17.01 -11.42 9.92
CA ILE A 120 -17.17 -11.26 11.37
C ILE A 120 -18.37 -10.37 11.70
N LEU A 121 -18.63 -9.32 10.92
CA LEU A 121 -19.81 -8.47 11.11
C LEU A 121 -21.10 -9.26 10.91
N VAL A 122 -21.20 -10.01 9.80
CA VAL A 122 -22.34 -10.87 9.50
C VAL A 122 -22.52 -11.91 10.60
N PHE A 123 -21.44 -12.56 11.04
CA PHE A 123 -21.48 -13.50 12.17
C PHE A 123 -22.02 -12.84 13.44
N SER A 124 -21.50 -11.68 13.85
CA SER A 124 -21.96 -10.94 15.03
C SER A 124 -23.45 -10.59 14.95
N LEU A 125 -23.93 -10.16 13.79
CA LEU A 125 -25.34 -9.83 13.56
C LEU A 125 -26.24 -11.08 13.62
N LEU A 126 -25.81 -12.18 13.01
CA LEU A 126 -26.53 -13.45 13.05
C LEU A 126 -26.59 -14.02 14.47
N CYS A 127 -25.49 -13.95 15.22
CA CYS A 127 -25.47 -14.35 16.63
C CYS A 127 -26.45 -13.49 17.46
N ALA A 128 -26.43 -12.17 17.30
CA ALA A 128 -27.35 -11.28 18.01
C ALA A 128 -28.82 -11.58 17.65
N ALA A 129 -29.13 -11.78 16.38
CA ALA A 129 -30.48 -12.14 15.94
C ALA A 129 -30.92 -13.50 16.48
N LEU A 130 -30.03 -14.52 16.42
CA LEU A 130 -30.31 -15.86 16.92
C LEU A 130 -30.62 -15.84 18.43
N PHE A 131 -29.76 -15.21 19.24
CA PHE A 131 -30.04 -15.10 20.68
C PHE A 131 -31.29 -14.28 20.97
N GLY A 132 -31.56 -13.22 20.21
CA GLY A 132 -32.81 -12.47 20.29
C GLY A 132 -34.04 -13.35 20.09
N VAL A 133 -34.05 -14.19 19.04
CA VAL A 133 -35.12 -15.15 18.78
C VAL A 133 -35.25 -16.17 19.91
N PHE A 134 -34.14 -16.72 20.40
CA PHE A 134 -34.14 -17.67 21.51
C PHE A 134 -34.69 -17.07 22.81
N THR A 135 -34.35 -15.83 23.12
CA THR A 135 -34.89 -15.13 24.29
C THR A 135 -36.39 -14.85 24.14
N VAL A 136 -36.83 -14.33 22.99
CA VAL A 136 -38.25 -13.99 22.76
C VAL A 136 -39.15 -15.23 22.70
N SER A 137 -38.65 -16.34 22.16
CA SER A 137 -39.38 -17.61 22.11
C SER A 137 -39.43 -18.35 23.46
N GLY A 138 -38.82 -17.80 24.52
CA GLY A 138 -38.75 -18.45 25.84
C GLY A 138 -37.78 -19.62 25.91
N GLY A 139 -36.96 -19.85 24.87
CA GLY A 139 -35.94 -20.90 24.84
C GLY A 139 -34.73 -20.60 25.73
N LEU A 140 -34.56 -19.36 26.16
CA LEU A 140 -33.49 -18.93 27.07
C LEU A 140 -34.08 -18.22 28.29
N LEU A 141 -34.21 -18.95 29.40
CA LEU A 141 -34.66 -18.40 30.66
C LEU A 141 -33.45 -17.95 31.50
N HIS A 142 -33.45 -16.69 31.90
CA HIS A 142 -32.43 -16.13 32.79
C HIS A 142 -32.82 -16.39 34.24
N ASP A 143 -31.95 -17.06 34.98
CA ASP A 143 -32.16 -17.51 36.37
C ASP A 143 -31.65 -16.49 37.41
N PHE A 144 -31.77 -15.19 37.11
CA PHE A 144 -31.40 -14.10 38.00
C PHE A 144 -32.41 -12.95 37.91
N ASP A 145 -32.48 -12.14 38.97
CA ASP A 145 -33.30 -10.94 38.98
C ASP A 145 -32.67 -9.86 38.10
N ILE A 146 -33.33 -9.60 36.98
CA ILE A 146 -32.96 -8.60 35.98
C ILE A 146 -32.96 -7.19 36.58
N ALA A 147 -33.95 -6.85 37.40
CA ALA A 147 -34.10 -5.50 37.94
C ALA A 147 -32.98 -5.23 38.96
N SER A 148 -32.71 -6.20 39.84
CA SER A 148 -31.59 -6.13 40.79
C SER A 148 -30.25 -6.02 40.05
N TYR A 149 -30.04 -6.83 39.01
CA TYR A 149 -28.83 -6.77 38.19
C TYR A 149 -28.64 -5.40 37.51
N ALA A 150 -29.69 -4.83 36.91
CA ALA A 150 -29.60 -3.57 36.16
C ALA A 150 -29.31 -2.35 37.07
N LEU A 151 -29.74 -2.41 38.34
CA LEU A 151 -29.53 -1.37 39.34
C LEU A 151 -28.22 -1.55 40.13
N ALA A 152 -27.60 -2.73 40.07
CA ALA A 152 -26.36 -3.00 40.79
C ALA A 152 -25.18 -2.14 40.26
N PRO A 153 -24.45 -1.41 41.13
CA PRO A 153 -23.30 -0.61 40.72
C PRO A 153 -22.20 -1.42 40.02
N SER A 154 -22.04 -2.68 40.39
CA SER A 154 -21.08 -3.63 39.81
C SER A 154 -21.36 -3.92 38.33
N SER A 155 -22.63 -3.95 37.92
CA SER A 155 -23.07 -4.10 36.52
C SER A 155 -22.68 -2.89 35.69
N TRP A 156 -22.87 -1.69 36.23
CA TRP A 156 -22.46 -0.44 35.58
C TRP A 156 -20.94 -0.35 35.44
N LEU A 157 -20.18 -0.68 36.50
CA LEU A 157 -18.73 -0.75 36.43
C LEU A 157 -18.25 -1.72 35.34
N THR A 158 -18.87 -2.90 35.25
CA THR A 158 -18.53 -3.89 34.23
C THR A 158 -18.80 -3.36 32.82
N SER A 159 -19.93 -2.68 32.61
CA SER A 159 -20.27 -2.05 31.33
C SER A 159 -19.29 -0.93 30.96
N VAL A 160 -18.95 -0.05 31.92
CA VAL A 160 -18.00 1.05 31.70
C VAL A 160 -16.62 0.52 31.33
N PHE A 161 -16.08 -0.47 32.06
CA PHE A 161 -14.78 -1.04 31.72
C PHE A 161 -14.81 -1.85 30.43
N GLY A 162 -15.92 -2.53 30.14
CA GLY A 162 -16.12 -3.19 28.84
C GLY A 162 -16.08 -2.19 27.68
N TRP A 163 -16.80 -1.08 27.80
CA TRP A 163 -16.77 0.01 26.82
C TRP A 163 -15.39 0.67 26.73
N ALA A 164 -14.73 0.93 27.86
CA ALA A 164 -13.38 1.50 27.86
C ALA A 164 -12.39 0.57 27.15
N LEU A 165 -12.48 -0.74 27.36
CA LEU A 165 -11.65 -1.74 26.69
C LEU A 165 -11.87 -1.72 25.18
N THR A 166 -13.11 -1.79 24.72
CA THR A 166 -13.42 -1.85 23.28
C THR A 166 -13.12 -0.53 22.57
N SER A 167 -13.54 0.61 23.15
CA SER A 167 -13.35 1.94 22.57
C SER A 167 -11.90 2.37 22.54
N THR A 168 -11.15 2.17 23.64
CA THR A 168 -9.72 2.52 23.71
C THR A 168 -8.92 1.67 22.73
N ALA A 169 -9.19 0.38 22.68
CA ALA A 169 -8.46 -0.53 21.81
C ALA A 169 -8.70 -0.21 20.32
N LEU A 170 -9.95 0.09 19.94
CA LEU A 170 -10.27 0.54 18.58
C LEU A 170 -9.63 1.89 18.25
N THR A 171 -9.71 2.85 19.18
CA THR A 171 -9.11 4.19 19.02
C THR A 171 -7.59 4.11 18.83
N VAL A 172 -6.89 3.33 19.65
CA VAL A 172 -5.43 3.12 19.52
C VAL A 172 -5.09 2.46 18.19
N SER A 173 -5.86 1.46 17.77
CA SER A 173 -5.65 0.79 16.47
C SER A 173 -5.77 1.76 15.31
N LEU A 174 -6.86 2.54 15.29
CA LEU A 174 -7.13 3.52 14.25
C LEU A 174 -6.09 4.65 14.26
N HIS A 175 -5.71 5.15 15.44
CA HIS A 175 -4.68 6.19 15.57
C HIS A 175 -3.35 5.73 14.97
N VAL A 176 -2.87 4.54 15.36
CA VAL A 176 -1.61 3.99 14.84
C VAL A 176 -1.72 3.70 13.34
N PHE A 177 -2.84 3.12 12.89
CA PHE A 177 -3.08 2.83 11.48
C PHE A 177 -3.07 4.12 10.63
N ASN A 178 -3.82 5.14 11.03
CA ASN A 178 -3.90 6.42 10.33
C ASN A 178 -2.54 7.12 10.29
N GLY A 179 -1.81 7.15 11.41
CA GLY A 179 -0.47 7.72 11.46
C GLY A 179 0.53 7.03 10.52
N LYS A 180 0.42 5.70 10.35
CA LYS A 180 1.24 4.94 9.39
C LYS A 180 0.79 5.15 7.95
N LEU A 181 -0.51 5.23 7.70
CA LEU A 181 -1.07 5.49 6.38
C LEU A 181 -0.64 6.87 5.85
N ILE A 182 -0.75 7.91 6.68
CA ILE A 182 -0.31 9.27 6.31
C ILE A 182 1.17 9.29 5.97
N LYS A 183 2.03 8.67 6.80
CA LYS A 183 3.47 8.57 6.51
C LYS A 183 3.76 7.82 5.21
N ALA A 184 3.04 6.73 4.94
CA ALA A 184 3.21 5.97 3.71
C ALA A 184 2.79 6.78 2.47
N LEU A 185 1.72 7.59 2.57
CA LEU A 185 1.28 8.47 1.50
C LEU A 185 2.29 9.57 1.20
N ILE A 186 2.84 10.22 2.23
CA ILE A 186 3.88 11.27 2.07
C ILE A 186 5.11 10.68 1.36
N ILE A 187 5.64 9.55 1.84
CA ILE A 187 6.81 8.89 1.21
C ILE A 187 6.51 8.46 -0.22
N SER A 188 5.27 8.03 -0.50
CA SER A 188 4.87 7.67 -1.86
C SER A 188 4.82 8.87 -2.79
N GLN A 189 4.43 10.04 -2.28
CA GLN A 189 4.38 11.29 -3.04
C GLN A 189 5.80 11.80 -3.32
N GLU A 190 6.68 11.84 -2.30
CA GLU A 190 8.09 12.24 -2.45
C GLU A 190 8.80 11.41 -3.53
N ARG A 191 8.62 10.08 -3.53
CA ARG A 191 9.19 9.20 -4.56
C ARG A 191 8.63 9.45 -5.96
N ALA A 192 7.36 9.86 -6.05
CA ALA A 192 6.76 10.18 -7.35
C ALA A 192 7.34 11.49 -7.90
N ASP A 193 7.59 12.47 -7.04
CA ASP A 193 8.22 13.74 -7.40
C ASP A 193 9.69 13.54 -7.80
N GLU A 194 10.46 12.77 -7.03
CA GLU A 194 11.84 12.38 -7.36
C GLU A 194 11.91 11.66 -8.73
N LEU A 195 10.98 10.74 -8.99
CA LEU A 195 10.92 10.03 -10.26
C LEU A 195 10.61 10.96 -11.44
N ASN A 196 9.73 11.95 -11.23
CA ASN A 196 9.42 12.96 -12.25
C ASN A 196 10.61 13.87 -12.53
N GLU A 197 11.35 14.28 -11.50
CA GLU A 197 12.56 15.08 -11.65
C GLU A 197 13.65 14.32 -12.42
N GLN A 198 13.92 13.05 -12.04
CA GLN A 198 14.87 12.21 -12.78
C GLN A 198 14.47 12.00 -14.23
N LYS A 199 13.16 11.84 -14.50
CA LYS A 199 12.64 11.72 -15.86
C LYS A 199 12.90 13.00 -16.66
N LEU A 200 12.71 14.17 -16.07
CA LEU A 200 12.97 15.45 -16.72
C LEU A 200 14.46 15.61 -17.05
N ILE A 201 15.34 15.31 -16.09
CA ILE A 201 16.81 15.35 -16.29
C ILE A 201 17.23 14.39 -17.41
N LEU A 202 16.69 13.16 -17.40
CA LEU A 202 16.96 12.17 -18.43
C LEU A 202 16.52 12.66 -19.82
N GLN A 203 15.33 13.26 -19.93
CA GLN A 203 14.83 13.84 -21.18
C GLN A 203 15.73 14.97 -21.68
N GLN A 204 16.20 15.85 -20.79
CA GLN A 204 17.14 16.91 -21.14
C GLN A 204 18.47 16.35 -21.63
N THR A 205 19.00 15.33 -20.95
CA THR A 205 20.26 14.67 -21.36
C THR A 205 20.13 13.96 -22.70
N ILE A 206 18.97 13.33 -22.98
CA ILE A 206 18.68 12.73 -24.28
C ILE A 206 18.65 13.81 -25.36
N ALA A 207 17.91 14.90 -25.14
CA ALA A 207 17.81 16.00 -26.10
C ALA A 207 19.18 16.65 -26.38
N GLU A 208 20.01 16.82 -25.35
CA GLU A 208 21.37 17.35 -25.49
C GLU A 208 22.27 16.40 -26.31
N LYS A 209 22.21 15.09 -26.03
CA LYS A 209 22.93 14.08 -26.81
C LYS A 209 22.48 14.06 -28.28
N GLU A 210 21.17 14.14 -28.53
CA GLU A 210 20.64 14.20 -29.90
C GLU A 210 21.10 15.45 -30.65
N LYS A 211 21.16 16.60 -29.95
CA LYS A 211 21.70 17.85 -30.51
C LYS A 211 23.19 17.71 -30.87
N ALA A 212 24.01 17.22 -29.96
CA ALA A 212 25.45 17.01 -30.20
C ALA A 212 25.70 16.02 -31.36
N LEU A 213 24.92 14.94 -31.45
CA LEU A 213 24.99 14.01 -32.58
C LEU A 213 24.62 14.68 -33.92
N THR A 214 23.64 15.59 -33.90
CA THR A 214 23.25 16.36 -35.08
C THR A 214 24.36 17.33 -35.50
N GLU A 215 24.99 18.03 -34.55
CA GLU A 215 26.14 18.91 -34.82
C GLU A 215 27.36 18.15 -35.36
N ILE A 216 27.65 16.95 -34.85
CA ILE A 216 28.71 16.09 -35.41
C ILE A 216 28.38 15.70 -36.86
N ARG A 217 27.13 15.30 -37.14
CA ARG A 217 26.71 14.93 -38.51
C ARG A 217 26.84 16.10 -39.48
N THR A 218 26.52 17.34 -39.07
CA THR A 218 26.68 18.51 -39.94
C THR A 218 28.16 18.85 -40.17
N LEU A 219 29.01 18.74 -39.14
CA LEU A 219 30.46 18.95 -39.26
C LEU A 219 31.14 17.88 -40.14
N GLN A 220 30.68 16.63 -40.07
CA GLN A 220 31.12 15.55 -40.96
C GLN A 220 30.72 15.77 -42.44
N GLY A 221 29.82 16.70 -42.73
CA GLY A 221 29.43 17.07 -44.10
C GLY A 221 30.39 18.02 -44.81
N ILE A 222 31.48 18.47 -44.17
CA ILE A 222 32.47 19.37 -44.80
C ILE A 222 33.36 18.55 -45.73
N ILE A 223 33.23 18.77 -47.03
CA ILE A 223 34.09 18.15 -48.05
C ILE A 223 35.39 18.98 -48.15
N PRO A 224 36.56 18.45 -47.77
CA PRO A 224 37.81 19.18 -47.84
C PRO A 224 38.26 19.32 -49.31
N ILE A 225 38.17 20.52 -49.85
CA ILE A 225 38.54 20.86 -51.24
C ILE A 225 39.87 21.64 -51.25
N CYS A 226 40.80 21.26 -52.13
CA CYS A 226 42.04 22.01 -52.34
C CYS A 226 41.71 23.37 -52.97
N SER A 227 42.13 24.47 -52.33
CA SER A 227 41.86 25.84 -52.80
C SER A 227 42.53 26.20 -54.14
N TYR A 228 43.50 25.41 -54.61
CA TYR A 228 44.23 25.67 -55.85
C TYR A 228 43.71 24.85 -57.04
N CYS A 229 43.47 23.55 -56.83
CA CYS A 229 43.09 22.63 -57.92
C CYS A 229 41.70 22.00 -57.76
N HIS A 230 40.97 22.36 -56.71
CA HIS A 230 39.60 21.94 -56.40
C HIS A 230 39.36 20.42 -56.29
N ARG A 231 40.43 19.62 -56.14
CA ARG A 231 40.33 18.20 -55.80
C ARG A 231 39.82 18.02 -54.37
N ILE A 232 39.08 16.94 -54.14
CA ILE A 232 38.58 16.56 -52.81
C ILE A 232 39.59 15.64 -52.14
N ARG A 233 39.83 15.86 -50.85
CA ARG A 233 40.60 14.94 -50.00
C ARG A 233 39.66 13.90 -49.38
N SER A 234 39.98 12.63 -49.56
CA SER A 234 39.30 11.52 -48.88
C SER A 234 39.76 11.36 -47.42
N ASP A 235 39.02 10.60 -46.62
CA ASP A 235 39.36 10.28 -45.23
C ASP A 235 40.72 9.57 -45.09
N GLU A 236 41.14 8.83 -46.12
CA GLU A 236 42.43 8.15 -46.24
C GLU A 236 43.58 9.11 -46.62
N GLY A 237 43.26 10.39 -46.85
CA GLY A 237 44.22 11.44 -47.18
C GLY A 237 44.56 11.58 -48.66
N ALA A 238 44.04 10.70 -49.52
CA ALA A 238 44.23 10.75 -50.98
C ALA A 238 43.36 11.83 -51.65
N TRP A 239 43.86 12.43 -52.73
CA TRP A 239 43.18 13.49 -53.48
C TRP A 239 42.52 12.95 -54.75
N SER A 240 41.22 13.18 -54.92
CA SER A 240 40.45 12.76 -56.09
C SER A 240 39.72 13.93 -56.75
N ARG A 241 39.33 13.75 -58.02
CA ARG A 241 38.43 14.69 -58.69
C ARG A 241 37.04 14.69 -58.02
N LEU A 242 36.35 15.82 -58.16
CA LEU A 242 35.03 16.06 -57.55
C LEU A 242 34.01 14.99 -57.95
N GLU A 243 33.93 14.70 -59.25
CA GLU A 243 32.97 13.77 -59.85
C GLU A 243 33.18 12.35 -59.34
N ALA A 244 34.45 11.93 -59.22
CA ALA A 244 34.82 10.62 -58.71
C ALA A 244 34.43 10.45 -57.24
N TYR A 245 34.63 11.49 -56.43
CA TYR A 245 34.23 11.48 -55.02
C TYR A 245 32.70 11.44 -54.86
N ILE A 246 31.97 12.32 -55.54
CA ILE A 246 30.51 12.39 -55.44
C ILE A 246 29.85 11.10 -55.95
N SER A 247 30.34 10.53 -57.08
CA SER A 247 29.82 9.26 -57.61
C SER A 247 30.05 8.09 -56.67
N LYS A 248 31.12 8.11 -55.87
CA LYS A 248 31.45 7.05 -54.90
C LYS A 248 30.62 7.18 -53.61
N HIS A 249 30.29 8.40 -53.21
CA HIS A 249 29.66 8.71 -51.92
C HIS A 249 28.18 9.12 -52.02
N SER A 250 27.56 9.06 -53.20
CA SER A 250 26.13 9.35 -53.42
C SER A 250 25.58 8.58 -54.61
N GLU A 251 24.26 8.61 -54.82
CA GLU A 251 23.61 8.01 -55.98
C GLU A 251 23.66 8.90 -57.25
N ALA A 252 24.38 10.02 -57.21
CA ALA A 252 24.45 10.95 -58.34
C ALA A 252 25.18 10.34 -59.55
N LYS A 253 24.60 10.52 -60.75
CA LYS A 253 25.21 10.14 -62.03
C LYS A 253 25.59 11.38 -62.82
N PHE A 254 26.81 11.39 -63.37
CA PHE A 254 27.33 12.50 -64.16
C PHE A 254 27.13 12.26 -65.65
N SER A 255 26.57 13.24 -66.35
CA SER A 255 26.64 13.34 -67.81
C SER A 255 27.72 14.36 -68.20
N HIS A 256 28.34 14.17 -69.37
CA HIS A 256 29.34 15.09 -69.89
C HIS A 256 28.76 15.79 -71.12
N SER A 257 28.05 16.89 -70.88
CA SER A 257 27.61 17.81 -71.93
C SER A 257 28.59 18.95 -72.08
N ILE A 258 28.76 19.45 -73.30
CA ILE A 258 29.45 20.72 -73.54
C ILE A 258 28.42 21.85 -73.46
N CYS A 259 28.66 22.89 -72.65
CA CYS A 259 27.79 24.06 -72.65
C CYS A 259 28.05 24.89 -73.92
N PRO A 260 27.08 25.71 -74.39
CA PRO A 260 27.23 26.50 -75.62
C PRO A 260 28.50 27.37 -75.65
N GLU A 261 28.90 27.93 -74.51
CA GLU A 261 30.12 28.74 -74.41
C GLU A 261 31.41 27.94 -74.60
N CYS A 262 31.45 26.71 -74.10
CA CYS A 262 32.59 25.83 -74.25
C CYS A 262 32.63 25.24 -75.65
N GLU A 263 31.47 25.03 -76.29
CA GLU A 263 31.38 24.56 -77.67
C GLU A 263 32.00 25.58 -78.64
N VAL A 264 31.66 26.86 -78.48
CA VAL A 264 32.25 27.94 -79.28
C VAL A 264 33.77 28.00 -79.09
N ARG A 265 34.26 27.89 -77.85
CA ARG A 265 35.71 27.85 -77.56
C ARG A 265 36.39 26.65 -78.17
N ALA A 266 35.84 25.44 -77.98
CA ALA A 266 36.41 24.22 -78.53
C ALA A 266 36.45 24.23 -80.06
N ARG A 267 35.41 24.78 -80.72
CA ARG A 267 35.41 24.97 -82.18
C ARG A 267 36.52 25.90 -82.64
N LYS A 268 36.74 27.01 -81.92
CA LYS A 268 37.83 27.95 -82.20
C LYS A 268 39.20 27.28 -82.03
N ASP A 269 39.39 26.52 -80.94
CA ASP A 269 40.65 25.83 -80.66
C ASP A 269 40.95 24.69 -81.65
N LEU A 270 39.91 24.07 -82.22
CA LEU A 270 40.02 23.04 -83.26
C LEU A 270 40.11 23.60 -84.69
N GLY A 271 40.07 24.93 -84.86
CA GLY A 271 40.11 25.57 -86.18
C GLY A 271 38.86 25.30 -87.03
N LEU A 272 37.76 24.86 -86.41
CA LEU A 272 36.46 24.60 -87.05
C LEU A 272 35.59 25.87 -87.00
N GLU A 273 36.13 26.96 -87.51
CA GLU A 273 35.36 28.16 -87.79
C GLU A 273 34.45 27.84 -88.99
N ALA A 274 33.15 28.09 -88.84
CA ALA A 274 32.24 28.03 -89.99
C ALA A 274 32.50 29.29 -90.82
N GLU A 275 32.70 29.14 -92.12
CA GLU A 275 32.62 30.26 -93.07
C GLU A 275 31.30 31.03 -92.92
#